data_AF-A0A661QI43-F1
#
_entry.id   AF-A0A661QI43-F1
#
_cell.length_a   1.000
_cell.length_b   1.000
_cell.length_c   1.000
_cell.angle_alpha   90.00
_cell.angle_beta   90.00
_cell.angle_gamma   90.00
#
_symmetry.space_group_name_H-M   'P 1'
#
loop_
_entity.id
_entity.type
_entity.pdbx_description
1 polymer ?
#
loop_
_entity_poly.entity_id
_entity_poly.type
_entity_poly.pdbx_seq_one_letter_code
_entity_poly.pdbx_strand_id
1 'polypeptide(L)'
;MEKEEGSISIHTENIFPIIKKWLYSDKDIFIRELVSNAVDAIHKLQNINLIDGLQLADEYKVDIHLDKEAGTLTVADNGIGMSADEVRKYINQIAFSSAEDFIEKFKKLEDKNQ
;
A
#
# COMPACT_ATOMS: atom_id res chain seq x y z
N MET A 1 1.01 -14.29 -18.27
CA MET A 1 0.04 -13.37 -17.63
C MET A 1 -0.30 -12.32 -18.66
N GLU A 2 -1.58 -12.14 -18.98
CA GLU A 2 -2.01 -11.01 -19.80
C GLU A 2 -1.73 -9.71 -19.05
N LYS A 3 -1.16 -8.74 -19.75
CA LYS A 3 -0.88 -7.42 -19.21
C LYS A 3 -2.18 -6.63 -19.26
N GLU A 4 -2.78 -6.38 -18.10
CA GLU A 4 -3.93 -5.49 -17.99
C GLU A 4 -3.45 -4.05 -17.76
N GLU A 5 -3.91 -3.15 -18.62
CA GLU A 5 -3.72 -1.71 -18.46
C GLU A 5 -5.09 -1.10 -18.14
N GLY A 6 -5.21 -0.43 -17.00
CA GLY A 6 -6.43 0.24 -16.56
C GLY A 6 -6.24 1.75 -16.51
N SER A 7 -7.24 2.52 -16.92
CA SER A 7 -7.26 3.96 -16.72
C SER A 7 -7.76 4.26 -15.31
N ILE A 8 -6.90 4.82 -14.47
CA ILE A 8 -7.29 5.36 -13.19
C ILE A 8 -7.85 6.77 -13.44
N SER A 9 -9.19 6.92 -13.42
CA SER A 9 -9.85 8.23 -13.56
C SER A 9 -9.80 8.98 -12.24
N ILE A 10 -8.67 9.63 -11.97
CA ILE A 10 -8.54 10.55 -10.85
C ILE A 10 -8.12 11.90 -11.40
N HIS A 11 -8.63 12.96 -10.81
CA HIS A 11 -8.08 14.30 -10.99
C HIS A 11 -6.68 14.37 -10.35
N THR A 12 -5.67 13.85 -11.04
CA THR A 12 -4.27 13.75 -10.61
C THR A 12 -3.72 15.06 -10.05
N GLU A 13 -4.21 16.19 -10.56
CA GLU A 13 -3.90 17.55 -10.12
C GLU A 13 -4.09 17.77 -8.61
N ASN A 14 -5.03 17.05 -8.00
CA ASN A 14 -5.37 17.20 -6.59
C ASN A 14 -4.51 16.32 -5.64
N ILE A 15 -3.92 15.22 -6.13
CA ILE A 15 -3.22 14.23 -5.30
C ILE A 15 -1.72 14.55 -5.11
N PHE A 16 -1.07 15.11 -6.14
CA PHE A 16 0.38 15.37 -6.11
C PHE A 16 0.87 16.24 -4.93
N PRO A 17 0.14 17.30 -4.50
CA PRO A 17 0.55 18.09 -3.34
C PRO A 17 0.64 17.26 -2.04
N ILE A 18 -0.23 16.27 -1.87
CA ILE A 18 -0.26 15.39 -0.69
C ILE A 18 0.87 14.37 -0.75
N ILE A 19 1.04 13.73 -1.91
CA ILE A 19 2.15 12.80 -2.13
C ILE A 19 3.48 13.50 -1.86
N LYS A 20 3.66 14.74 -2.34
CA LYS A 20 4.86 15.55 -2.01
C LYS A 20 4.98 15.78 -0.51
N LYS A 21 3.94 16.26 0.17
CA LYS A 21 4.01 16.55 1.61
C LYS A 21 4.34 15.30 2.43
N TRP A 22 3.69 14.17 2.16
CA TRP A 22 3.99 12.88 2.80
C TRP A 22 5.41 12.37 2.50
N LEU A 23 5.85 12.44 1.24
CA LEU A 23 7.20 12.00 0.83
C LEU A 23 8.33 12.84 1.46
N TYR A 24 8.07 14.11 1.79
CA TYR A 24 9.09 15.00 2.35
C TYR A 24 9.04 15.11 3.87
N SER A 25 7.90 14.82 4.52
CA SER A 25 7.74 14.97 5.96
C SER A 25 7.91 13.67 6.75
N ASP A 26 7.54 12.51 6.19
CA ASP A 26 7.30 11.30 6.98
C ASP A 26 7.90 10.02 6.34
N LYS A 27 9.15 10.12 5.84
CA LYS A 27 9.83 9.04 5.12
C LYS A 27 9.91 7.73 5.93
N ASP A 28 10.11 7.83 7.24
CA ASP A 28 10.23 6.66 8.12
C ASP A 28 8.86 6.00 8.37
N ILE A 29 7.78 6.79 8.32
CA ILE A 29 6.41 6.29 8.48
C ILE A 29 6.06 5.38 7.32
N PHE A 30 6.39 5.75 6.09
CA PHE A 30 6.11 4.93 4.91
C PHE A 30 6.67 3.51 5.04
N ILE A 31 7.94 3.39 5.47
CA ILE A 31 8.58 2.09 5.67
C ILE A 31 7.89 1.30 6.77
N ARG A 32 7.56 1.95 7.90
CA ARG A 32 6.83 1.33 8.99
C ARG A 32 5.49 0.75 8.51
N GLU A 33 4.72 1.50 7.74
CA GLU A 33 3.42 1.04 7.23
C GLU A 33 3.56 -0.14 6.26
N LEU A 34 4.55 -0.11 5.36
CA LEU A 34 4.80 -1.24 4.46
C LEU A 34 5.16 -2.53 5.21
N VAL A 35 6.05 -2.43 6.21
CA VAL A 35 6.44 -3.59 7.03
C VAL A 35 5.25 -4.07 7.87
N SER A 36 4.43 -3.17 8.41
CA SER A 36 3.22 -3.54 9.15
C SER A 36 2.25 -4.34 8.27
N ASN A 37 2.00 -3.88 7.04
CA ASN A 37 1.13 -4.58 6.09
C ASN A 37 1.66 -5.97 5.73
N ALA A 38 2.98 -6.09 5.54
CA ALA A 38 3.65 -7.36 5.27
C ALA A 38 3.49 -8.36 6.45
N VAL A 39 3.68 -7.89 7.69
CA VAL A 39 3.47 -8.70 8.90
C VAL A 39 2.01 -9.12 9.05
N ASP A 40 1.06 -8.23 8.77
CA ASP A 40 -0.37 -8.56 8.80
C ASP A 40 -0.75 -9.62 7.76
N ALA A 41 -0.16 -9.57 6.56
CA ALA A 41 -0.36 -10.58 5.53
C ALA A 41 0.15 -11.96 5.97
N ILE A 42 1.31 -12.00 6.65
CA ILE A 42 1.86 -13.21 7.26
C ILE A 42 0.96 -13.75 8.37
N HIS A 43 0.52 -12.90 9.30
CA HIS A 43 -0.37 -13.32 10.39
C HIS A 43 -1.69 -13.89 9.87
N LYS A 44 -2.26 -13.31 8.81
CA LYS A 44 -3.45 -13.86 8.16
C LYS A 44 -3.21 -15.25 7.60
N LEU A 45 -2.07 -15.46 6.92
CA LEU A 45 -1.69 -16.78 6.40
C LEU A 45 -1.47 -17.81 7.51
N GLN A 46 -0.81 -17.41 8.61
CA GLN A 46 -0.61 -18.26 9.78
C GLN A 46 -1.94 -18.72 10.39
N ASN A 47 -2.91 -17.81 10.51
CA ASN A 47 -4.23 -18.14 11.03
C ASN A 47 -4.97 -19.14 10.14
N ILE A 48 -4.89 -18.99 8.80
CA ILE A 48 -5.49 -19.94 7.86
C ILE A 48 -4.82 -21.31 7.98
N ASN A 49 -3.48 -21.34 8.01
CA ASN A 49 -2.72 -22.58 8.19
C ASN A 49 -3.11 -23.30 9.49
N LEU A 50 -3.32 -22.56 10.58
CA LEU A 50 -3.75 -23.11 11.86
C LEU A 50 -5.18 -23.69 11.81
N ILE A 51 -6.10 -23.00 11.16
CA ILE A 51 -7.52 -23.41 11.07
C ILE A 51 -7.68 -24.64 10.15
N ASP A 52 -7.01 -24.62 9.00
CA ASP A 52 -7.17 -25.64 7.95
C ASP A 52 -6.16 -26.80 8.07
N GLY A 53 -5.26 -26.74 9.05
CA GLY A 53 -4.20 -27.73 9.24
C GLY A 53 -3.20 -27.78 8.08
N LEU A 54 -3.01 -26.64 7.41
CA LEU A 54 -2.11 -26.49 6.27
C LEU A 54 -0.73 -26.01 6.71
N GLN A 55 0.28 -26.25 5.87
CA GLN A 55 1.62 -25.68 6.02
C GLN A 55 2.05 -25.07 4.70
N LEU A 56 1.45 -23.91 4.37
CA LEU A 56 1.68 -23.22 3.09
C LEU A 56 3.04 -22.50 3.00
N ALA A 57 3.75 -22.34 4.13
CA ALA A 57 5.09 -21.77 4.17
C ALA A 57 5.95 -22.48 5.23
N ASP A 58 7.22 -22.73 4.90
CA ASP A 58 8.19 -23.35 5.82
C ASP A 58 8.73 -22.34 6.85
N GLU A 59 8.91 -21.09 6.44
CA GLU A 59 9.37 -19.99 7.27
C GLU A 59 8.66 -18.70 6.84
N TYR A 60 8.21 -17.88 7.79
CA TYR A 60 7.57 -16.60 7.49
C TYR A 60 8.58 -15.46 7.62
N LYS A 61 8.62 -14.57 6.63
CA LYS A 61 9.59 -13.47 6.62
C LYS A 61 9.12 -12.28 5.80
N VAL A 62 9.67 -11.13 6.18
CA VAL A 62 9.62 -9.90 5.41
C VAL A 62 11.04 -9.57 4.97
N ASP A 63 11.30 -9.60 3.67
CA ASP A 63 12.57 -9.26 3.06
C ASP A 63 12.58 -7.79 2.64
N ILE A 64 13.62 -7.06 3.04
CA ILE A 64 13.84 -5.66 2.64
C ILE A 64 15.12 -5.61 1.80
N HIS A 65 14.99 -5.22 0.54
CA HIS A 65 16.10 -5.13 -0.40
C HIS A 65 16.30 -3.71 -0.91
N LEU A 66 17.55 -3.24 -0.89
CA LEU A 66 17.96 -1.94 -1.39
C LEU A 66 18.84 -2.12 -2.63
N ASP A 67 18.37 -1.61 -3.76
CA ASP A 67 19.16 -1.52 -4.99
C ASP A 67 19.51 -0.04 -5.24
N LYS A 68 20.78 0.30 -4.99
CA LYS A 68 21.27 1.67 -5.16
C LYS A 68 21.46 2.04 -6.63
N GLU A 69 21.73 1.08 -7.49
CA GLU A 69 21.96 1.34 -8.92
C GLU A 69 20.62 1.60 -9.62
N ALA A 70 19.60 0.80 -9.30
CA ALA A 70 18.24 1.00 -9.79
C ALA A 70 17.48 2.12 -9.04
N GLY A 71 17.99 2.55 -7.88
CA GLY A 71 17.33 3.56 -7.03
C GLY A 71 16.03 3.04 -6.42
N THR A 72 15.95 1.74 -6.11
CA THR A 72 14.74 1.09 -5.62
C THR A 72 14.91 0.54 -4.20
N LEU A 73 13.79 0.49 -3.49
CA LEU A 73 13.62 -0.22 -2.25
C LEU A 73 12.47 -1.21 -2.45
N THR A 74 12.71 -2.48 -2.17
CA THR A 74 11.70 -3.54 -2.23
C THR A 74 11.40 -4.03 -0.83
N VAL A 75 10.10 -4.13 -0.50
CA VAL A 75 9.60 -4.84 0.68
C VAL A 75 8.78 -6.02 0.16
N ALA A 76 9.19 -7.23 0.49
CA ALA A 76 8.54 -8.45 0.03
C ALA A 76 8.20 -9.35 1.24
N ASP A 77 6.99 -9.87 1.25
CA ASP A 77 6.55 -10.86 2.23
C ASP A 77 6.11 -12.15 1.54
N ASN A 78 6.01 -13.22 2.33
CA ASN A 78 5.43 -14.49 1.91
C ASN A 78 4.13 -14.79 2.66
N GLY A 79 3.35 -13.75 2.93
CA GLY A 79 2.03 -13.85 3.54
C GLY A 79 0.95 -14.29 2.55
N ILE A 80 -0.31 -14.04 2.92
CA ILE A 80 -1.49 -14.50 2.18
C ILE A 80 -1.60 -13.92 0.76
N GLY A 81 -0.94 -12.79 0.50
CA GLY A 81 -1.02 -12.08 -0.76
C GLY A 81 -2.41 -11.49 -1.04
N MET A 82 -2.64 -11.12 -2.30
CA MET A 82 -3.93 -10.62 -2.79
C MET A 82 -4.22 -11.21 -4.17
N SER A 83 -5.49 -11.51 -4.41
CA SER A 83 -6.02 -11.79 -5.75
C SER A 83 -6.09 -10.53 -6.61
N ALA A 84 -6.23 -10.69 -7.93
CA ALA A 84 -6.37 -9.56 -8.85
C ALA A 84 -7.57 -8.66 -8.50
N ASP A 85 -8.68 -9.24 -8.05
CA ASP A 85 -9.87 -8.48 -7.65
C ASP A 85 -9.65 -7.69 -6.36
N GLU A 86 -8.91 -8.25 -5.40
CA GLU A 86 -8.53 -7.53 -4.18
C GLU A 86 -7.59 -6.37 -4.49
N VAL A 87 -6.64 -6.55 -5.40
CA VAL A 87 -5.78 -5.45 -5.86
C VAL A 87 -6.63 -4.34 -6.49
N ARG A 88 -7.56 -4.68 -7.40
CA ARG A 88 -8.45 -3.69 -8.02
C ARG A 88 -9.29 -2.95 -6.97
N LYS A 89 -9.80 -3.64 -5.97
CA LYS A 89 -10.65 -3.03 -4.93
C LYS A 89 -9.85 -2.19 -3.94
N TYR A 90 -8.83 -2.75 -3.30
CA TYR A 90 -8.14 -2.11 -2.18
C TYR A 90 -7.09 -1.10 -2.64
N ILE A 91 -6.33 -1.41 -3.70
CA ILE A 91 -5.29 -0.52 -4.20
C ILE A 91 -5.86 0.50 -5.19
N ASN A 92 -6.69 0.07 -6.15
CA ASN A 92 -7.14 0.98 -7.22
C ASN A 92 -8.42 1.77 -6.89
N GLN A 93 -9.31 1.28 -6.03
CA GLN A 93 -10.55 2.00 -5.71
C GLN A 93 -10.47 2.68 -4.34
N ILE A 94 -10.21 1.91 -3.27
CA ILE A 94 -10.30 2.42 -1.89
C ILE A 94 -9.19 3.42 -1.56
N ALA A 95 -7.93 3.12 -1.92
CA ALA A 95 -6.81 4.01 -1.62
C ALA A 95 -6.99 5.40 -2.27
N PHE A 96 -7.53 5.43 -3.49
CA PHE A 96 -7.73 6.68 -4.21
C PHE A 96 -8.97 7.45 -3.76
N SER A 97 -10.09 6.77 -3.46
CA SER A 97 -11.24 7.42 -2.83
C SER A 97 -10.86 8.05 -1.48
N SER A 98 -10.04 7.36 -0.68
CA SER A 98 -9.54 7.89 0.60
C SER A 98 -8.64 9.11 0.41
N ALA A 99 -7.83 9.13 -0.66
CA ALA A 99 -7.01 10.28 -1.01
C ALA A 99 -7.85 11.48 -1.44
N GLU A 100 -8.90 11.28 -2.25
CA GLU A 100 -9.84 12.34 -2.66
C GLU A 100 -10.58 12.96 -1.46
N ASP A 101 -11.12 12.13 -0.57
CA ASP A 101 -11.78 12.59 0.66
C ASP A 101 -10.84 13.41 1.56
N PHE A 102 -9.57 13.00 1.63
CA PHE A 102 -8.55 13.73 2.37
C PHE A 102 -8.29 15.11 1.75
N ILE A 103 -8.21 15.21 0.41
CA ILE A 103 -8.06 16.49 -0.30
C ILE A 103 -9.21 17.43 0.02
N GLU A 104 -10.46 16.96 -0.09
CA GLU A 104 -11.62 17.80 0.16
C GLU A 104 -11.63 18.36 1.59
N LYS A 105 -11.28 17.52 2.57
CA LYS A 105 -11.15 17.96 3.97
C LYS A 105 -10.04 18.98 4.15
N PHE A 106 -8.90 18.80 3.47
CA PHE A 106 -7.77 19.73 3.58
C PHE A 106 -8.00 21.07 2.87
N LYS A 107 -8.62 21.10 1.69
CA LYS A 107 -9.03 22.36 1.03
C LYS A 107 -9.93 23.20 1.96
N LYS A 108 -10.89 22.55 2.62
CA LYS A 108 -11.76 23.19 3.63
C LYS A 108 -11.01 23.70 4.88
N LEU A 109 -9.81 23.17 5.18
CA LEU A 109 -8.98 23.64 6.29
C LEU A 109 -8.11 24.83 5.90
N GLU A 110 -7.64 24.92 4.65
CA GLU A 110 -6.93 26.10 4.14
C GLU A 110 -7.88 27.31 3.99
N ASP A 111 -9.10 27.09 3.50
CA ASP A 111 -10.12 28.15 3.36
C ASP A 111 -10.61 28.72 4.71
N LYS A 112 -10.42 28.00 5.83
CA LYS A 112 -10.81 28.48 7.17
C LYS A 112 -9.74 29.31 7.87
N ASN A 113 -8.54 29.37 7.31
CA ASN A 113 -7.40 30.10 7.87
C ASN A 113 -7.04 31.34 7.03
N GLN A 114 -7.92 31.76 6.12
CA GLN A 114 -7.98 33.10 5.51
C GLN A 114 -9.21 33.85 6.03
#